data_AF-A0A8T3RJU2-F1
#
_entry.id   AF-A0A8T3RJU2-F1
#
_cell.length_a   1.000
_cell.length_b   1.000
_cell.length_c   1.000
_cell.angle_alpha   90.00
_cell.angle_beta   90.00
_cell.angle_gamma   90.00
#
_symmetry.space_group_name_H-M   'P 1'
#
loop_
_entity.id
_entity.type
_entity.pdbx_description
1 polymer ?
#
loop_
_entity_poly.entity_id
_entity_poly.type
_entity_poly.pdbx_seq_one_letter_code
_entity_poly.pdbx_strand_id
1 'polypeptide(L)'
;MTITYLKLQQANDPDAVGFEALHSVYRDYDAFLTSGAPANGFVLNTTDPREAETTLTQIRSSAPHSLKPVYLVHDNGPRAAILADGCISSLQEASTHYERFAKRAAVFQESSPTDSEELRLLRYLYLRPELTLAPFKDWRHPHLYHYPIVDALALSGHRRPGLIKNLRNRGLIESVQLLDRLRVCPHCDHAHTGFIDVCPNCHAIDIREESGSASSPTPSAIRMCQRRCAGSSFSACVGMGICSTSTYASIAMR
;
A
#
# COMPACT_ATOMS: atom_id res chain seq x y z
N MET A 1 19.23 15.49 1.21
CA MET A 1 19.31 14.25 0.40
C MET A 1 20.28 14.39 -0.77
N THR A 2 20.76 13.26 -1.28
CA THR A 2 21.23 13.14 -2.67
C THR A 2 20.47 12.01 -3.35
N ILE A 3 20.02 12.24 -4.57
CA ILE A 3 19.40 11.22 -5.42
C ILE A 3 20.46 10.74 -6.40
N THR A 4 20.85 9.47 -6.25
CA THR A 4 21.68 8.81 -7.24
C THR A 4 20.76 8.18 -8.28
N TYR A 5 20.86 8.70 -9.48
CA TYR A 5 20.17 8.19 -10.64
C TYR A 5 21.02 7.11 -11.31
N LEU A 6 20.41 5.99 -11.72
CA LEU A 6 21.09 4.93 -12.47
C LEU A 6 20.52 4.80 -13.89
N LYS A 7 21.39 5.07 -14.87
CA LYS A 7 21.16 4.81 -16.29
C LYS A 7 21.80 3.50 -16.68
N LEU A 8 21.03 2.63 -17.31
CA LEU A 8 21.59 1.47 -18.00
C LEU A 8 21.82 1.89 -19.45
N GLN A 9 23.08 1.96 -19.89
CA GLN A 9 23.38 1.96 -21.32
C GLN A 9 23.67 0.52 -21.74
N GLN A 10 23.14 0.11 -22.91
CA GLN A 10 23.61 -1.10 -23.57
C GLN A 10 25.11 -0.93 -23.82
N ALA A 11 25.93 -1.89 -23.41
CA ALA A 11 27.34 -1.88 -23.76
C ALA A 11 27.48 -1.76 -25.29
N ASN A 12 28.37 -0.88 -25.75
CA ASN A 12 28.68 -0.69 -27.17
C ASN A 12 29.45 -1.89 -27.78
N ASP A 13 29.52 -3.02 -27.08
CA ASP A 13 30.26 -4.21 -27.48
C ASP A 13 29.25 -5.33 -27.83
N PRO A 14 29.22 -5.80 -29.10
CA PRO A 14 28.25 -6.81 -29.54
C PRO A 14 28.38 -8.17 -28.83
N ASP A 15 29.51 -8.44 -28.14
CA ASP A 15 29.74 -9.69 -27.42
C ASP A 15 29.57 -9.56 -25.89
N ALA A 16 29.38 -8.34 -25.37
CA ALA A 16 29.14 -8.10 -23.94
C ALA A 16 27.64 -7.93 -23.66
N VAL A 17 27.00 -9.01 -23.17
CA VAL A 17 25.66 -8.92 -22.54
C VAL A 17 25.81 -8.30 -21.14
N GLY A 18 26.26 -7.04 -21.08
CA GLY A 18 26.45 -6.30 -19.83
C GLY A 18 25.89 -4.89 -19.96
N PHE A 19 25.21 -4.42 -18.93
CA PHE A 19 24.82 -3.02 -18.84
C PHE A 19 25.88 -2.28 -18.03
N GLU A 20 26.47 -1.22 -18.59
CA GLU A 20 27.25 -0.28 -17.78
C GLU A 20 26.27 0.65 -17.06
N ALA A 21 26.30 0.62 -15.73
CA ALA A 21 25.55 1.54 -14.90
C ALA A 21 26.27 2.89 -14.91
N LEU A 22 25.71 3.86 -15.63
CA LEU A 22 26.13 5.26 -15.52
C LEU A 22 25.30 5.90 -14.41
N HIS A 23 25.97 6.51 -13.43
CA HIS A 23 25.32 7.15 -12.31
C HIS A 23 25.51 8.66 -12.36
N SER A 24 24.42 9.41 -12.22
CA SER A 24 24.46 10.86 -11.99
C SER A 24 23.86 11.16 -10.63
N VAL A 25 24.45 12.10 -9.91
CA VAL A 25 23.97 12.48 -8.58
C VAL A 25 23.31 13.84 -8.65
N TYR A 26 22.07 13.92 -8.18
CA TYR A 26 21.29 15.15 -8.07
C TYR A 26 21.02 15.45 -6.60
N ARG A 27 20.80 16.74 -6.28
CA ARG A 27 20.46 17.15 -4.91
C ARG A 27 19.09 16.61 -4.50
N ASP A 28 18.12 16.71 -5.39
CA ASP A 28 16.73 16.35 -5.15
C ASP A 28 16.05 15.92 -6.46
N TYR A 29 14.78 15.54 -6.36
CA TYR A 29 14.02 15.03 -7.48
C TYR A 29 13.68 16.11 -8.49
N ASP A 30 13.45 17.34 -8.04
CA ASP A 30 13.16 18.49 -8.91
C ASP A 30 14.38 18.88 -9.76
N ALA A 31 15.59 18.81 -9.19
CA ALA A 31 16.84 18.99 -9.91
C ALA A 31 17.04 17.90 -10.97
N PHE A 32 16.68 16.65 -10.65
CA PHE A 32 16.68 15.56 -11.63
C PHE A 32 15.69 15.85 -12.78
N LEU A 33 14.45 16.23 -12.46
CA LEU A 33 13.43 16.57 -13.47
C LEU A 33 13.88 17.71 -14.39
N THR A 34 14.53 18.74 -13.82
CA THR A 34 15.05 19.90 -14.56
C THR A 34 16.15 19.51 -15.55
N SER A 35 16.92 18.46 -15.24
CA SER A 35 17.99 17.99 -16.13
C SER A 35 17.48 17.31 -17.41
N GLY A 36 16.23 16.85 -17.43
CA GLY A 36 15.66 16.11 -18.57
C GLY A 36 16.33 14.75 -18.84
N ALA A 37 17.19 14.26 -17.95
CA ALA A 37 17.86 12.98 -18.12
C ALA A 37 16.83 11.83 -18.10
N PRO A 38 16.89 10.87 -19.04
CA PRO A 38 16.03 9.69 -18.97
C PRO A 38 16.43 8.87 -17.75
N ALA A 39 15.45 8.32 -17.01
CA ALA A 39 15.71 7.44 -15.86
C ALA A 39 15.43 5.95 -16.08
N ASN A 40 16.27 5.01 -15.62
CA ASN A 40 15.92 3.59 -15.51
C ASN A 40 15.58 3.16 -14.07
N GLY A 41 16.14 3.81 -13.05
CA GLY A 41 15.85 3.58 -11.65
C GLY A 41 16.44 4.68 -10.76
N PHE A 42 16.08 4.67 -9.47
CA PHE A 42 16.49 5.68 -8.50
C PHE A 42 17.05 5.07 -7.21
N VAL A 43 18.13 5.63 -6.70
CA VAL A 43 18.67 5.33 -5.37
C VAL A 43 18.63 6.61 -4.54
N LEU A 44 17.94 6.55 -3.42
CA LEU A 44 17.81 7.68 -2.50
C LEU A 44 18.79 7.51 -1.34
N ASN A 45 19.73 8.45 -1.23
CA ASN A 45 20.62 8.57 -0.10
C ASN A 45 20.19 9.76 0.77
N THR A 46 19.38 9.45 1.77
CA THR A 46 19.02 10.37 2.86
C THR A 46 18.83 9.59 4.15
N THR A 47 19.14 10.24 5.27
CA THR A 47 18.90 9.75 6.63
C THR A 47 17.65 10.37 7.25
N ASP A 48 16.98 11.31 6.56
CA ASP A 48 15.73 11.92 7.01
C ASP A 48 14.52 11.12 6.47
N PRO A 49 13.75 10.45 7.35
CA PRO A 49 12.55 9.72 6.97
C PRO A 49 11.52 10.55 6.21
N ARG A 50 11.33 11.82 6.60
CA ARG A 50 10.31 12.68 5.99
C ARG A 50 10.71 13.09 4.58
N GLU A 51 11.98 13.38 4.38
CA GLU A 51 12.56 13.71 3.08
C GLU A 51 12.43 12.49 2.15
N ALA A 52 12.80 11.29 2.64
CA ALA A 52 12.64 10.04 1.90
C ALA A 52 11.19 9.79 1.47
N GLU A 53 10.24 9.86 2.40
CA GLU A 53 8.82 9.65 2.12
C GLU A 53 8.27 10.64 1.07
N THR A 54 8.66 11.92 1.20
CA THR A 54 8.23 12.98 0.27
C THR A 54 8.72 12.69 -1.14
N THR A 55 10.01 12.40 -1.28
CA THR A 55 10.64 12.12 -2.57
C THR A 55 10.13 10.82 -3.19
N LEU A 56 9.98 9.76 -2.40
CA LEU A 56 9.37 8.51 -2.87
C LEU A 56 7.96 8.74 -3.40
N THR A 57 7.15 9.53 -2.69
CA THR A 57 5.80 9.87 -3.13
C THR A 57 5.83 10.62 -4.47
N GLN A 58 6.71 11.61 -4.63
CA GLN A 58 6.87 12.37 -5.88
C GLN A 58 7.28 11.49 -7.07
N ILE A 59 8.19 10.52 -6.84
CA ILE A 59 8.60 9.57 -7.89
C ILE A 59 7.42 8.67 -8.26
N ARG A 60 6.69 8.13 -7.28
CA ARG A 60 5.55 7.23 -7.48
C ARG A 60 4.35 7.93 -8.14
N SER A 61 4.15 9.22 -7.88
CA SER A 61 3.10 10.02 -8.51
C SER A 61 3.45 10.53 -9.90
N SER A 62 4.70 10.38 -10.35
CA SER A 62 5.12 10.83 -11.67
C SER A 62 4.85 9.75 -12.70
N ALA A 63 4.02 10.02 -13.73
CA ALA A 63 3.68 9.04 -14.76
C ALA A 63 4.91 8.31 -15.36
N PRO A 64 5.98 9.00 -15.82
CA PRO A 64 7.14 8.33 -16.41
C PRO A 64 8.01 7.56 -15.41
N HIS A 65 7.89 7.82 -14.10
CA HIS A 65 8.79 7.27 -13.06
C HIS A 65 8.10 6.35 -12.07
N SER A 66 6.76 6.34 -12.05
CA SER A 66 5.92 5.65 -11.07
C SER A 66 6.25 4.17 -10.90
N LEU A 67 6.49 3.48 -12.02
CA LEU A 67 6.79 2.06 -12.06
C LEU A 67 8.28 1.76 -11.86
N LYS A 68 9.17 2.74 -12.06
CA LYS A 68 10.62 2.52 -12.03
C LYS A 68 11.06 2.04 -10.64
N PRO A 69 12.08 1.19 -10.56
CA PRO A 69 12.56 0.68 -9.29
C PRO A 69 13.28 1.80 -8.50
N VAL A 70 13.01 1.88 -7.20
CA VAL A 70 13.50 2.93 -6.30
C VAL A 70 14.02 2.30 -5.01
N TYR A 71 15.31 2.45 -4.71
CA TYR A 71 15.94 1.88 -3.52
C TYR A 71 16.38 2.95 -2.53
N LEU A 72 16.46 2.57 -1.26
CA LEU A 72 17.00 3.39 -0.18
C LEU A 72 18.40 2.91 0.23
N VAL A 73 19.29 3.83 0.60
CA VAL A 73 20.59 3.48 1.22
C VAL A 73 20.43 3.24 2.73
N HIS A 74 19.45 3.89 3.35
CA HIS A 74 19.19 3.80 4.78
C HIS A 74 17.74 3.38 5.05
N ASP A 75 17.52 2.64 6.13
CA ASP A 75 16.18 2.41 6.65
C ASP A 75 15.60 3.74 7.13
N ASN A 76 14.62 4.25 6.37
CA ASN A 76 13.94 5.51 6.60
C ASN A 76 12.55 5.29 7.22
N GLY A 77 12.35 4.15 7.89
CA GLY A 77 11.12 3.83 8.59
C GLY A 77 10.05 3.17 7.72
N PRO A 78 8.93 2.75 8.34
CA PRO A 78 7.99 1.81 7.75
C PRO A 78 7.26 2.35 6.53
N ARG A 79 6.95 3.66 6.49
CA ARG A 79 6.23 4.27 5.38
C ARG A 79 7.13 4.47 4.16
N ALA A 80 8.39 4.87 4.36
CA ALA A 80 9.38 4.88 3.29
C ALA A 80 9.64 3.46 2.75
N ALA A 81 9.75 2.46 3.62
CA ALA A 81 9.94 1.06 3.24
C ALA A 81 8.80 0.51 2.35
N ILE A 82 7.55 0.95 2.56
CA ILE A 82 6.41 0.57 1.71
C ILE A 82 6.48 1.20 0.32
N LEU A 83 7.00 2.43 0.21
CA LEU A 83 7.05 3.17 -1.05
C LEU A 83 8.30 2.82 -1.90
N ALA A 84 9.37 2.37 -1.25
CA ALA A 84 10.60 1.90 -1.88
C ALA A 84 10.51 0.42 -2.29
N ASP A 85 11.48 -0.01 -3.09
CA ASP A 85 11.67 -1.39 -3.54
C ASP A 85 12.61 -2.19 -2.63
N GLY A 86 13.05 -1.57 -1.52
CA GLY A 86 13.96 -2.15 -0.54
C GLY A 86 15.12 -1.23 -0.20
N CYS A 87 15.99 -1.72 0.68
CA CYS A 87 17.27 -1.08 0.96
C CYS A 87 18.39 -1.82 0.20
N ILE A 88 19.42 -1.07 -0.18
CA ILE A 88 20.62 -1.59 -0.85
C ILE A 88 21.87 -1.20 -0.07
N SER A 89 22.90 -2.03 -0.15
CA SER A 89 24.20 -1.76 0.46
C SER A 89 25.20 -1.17 -0.54
N SER A 90 24.96 -1.31 -1.84
CA SER A 90 25.84 -0.80 -2.89
C SER A 90 25.08 -0.43 -4.17
N LEU A 91 25.65 0.47 -4.98
CA LEU A 91 25.09 0.79 -6.29
C LEU A 91 25.15 -0.40 -7.27
N GLN A 92 26.13 -1.29 -7.11
CA GLN A 92 26.25 -2.50 -7.94
C GLN A 92 25.06 -3.44 -7.73
N GLU A 93 24.65 -3.64 -6.46
CA GLU A 93 23.45 -4.40 -6.11
C GLU A 93 22.19 -3.81 -6.76
N ALA A 94 22.04 -2.48 -6.69
CA ALA A 94 20.94 -1.77 -7.35
C ALA A 94 20.90 -2.03 -8.86
N SER A 95 22.06 -1.97 -9.52
CA SER A 95 22.17 -2.24 -10.96
C SER A 95 21.74 -3.66 -11.31
N THR A 96 22.17 -4.67 -10.56
CA THR A 96 21.73 -6.06 -10.77
C THR A 96 20.21 -6.22 -10.61
N HIS A 97 19.61 -5.58 -9.60
CA HIS A 97 18.16 -5.61 -9.46
C HIS A 97 17.45 -4.90 -10.62
N TYR A 98 18.01 -3.79 -11.12
CA TYR A 98 17.46 -3.06 -12.24
C TYR A 98 17.50 -3.83 -13.55
N GLU A 99 18.55 -4.58 -13.84
CA GLU A 99 18.59 -5.43 -15.04
C GLU A 99 17.47 -6.48 -15.03
N ARG A 100 17.26 -7.13 -13.88
CA ARG A 100 16.16 -8.09 -13.69
C ARG A 100 14.80 -7.41 -13.87
N PHE A 101 14.66 -6.19 -13.35
CA PHE A 101 13.47 -5.38 -13.52
C PHE A 101 13.24 -5.01 -14.99
N ALA A 102 14.27 -4.53 -15.69
CA ALA A 102 14.21 -4.09 -17.08
C ALA A 102 13.78 -5.21 -18.03
N LYS A 103 14.30 -6.44 -17.83
CA LYS A 103 13.88 -7.63 -18.60
C LYS A 103 12.37 -7.88 -18.50
N ARG A 104 11.76 -7.66 -17.34
CA ARG A 104 10.31 -7.81 -17.15
C ARG A 104 9.52 -6.62 -17.66
N ALA A 105 10.06 -5.42 -17.46
CA ALA A 105 9.45 -4.18 -17.92
C ALA A 105 9.37 -4.08 -19.45
N ALA A 106 10.26 -4.79 -20.18
CA ALA A 106 10.27 -4.83 -21.65
C ALA A 106 8.96 -5.32 -22.29
N VAL A 107 8.09 -6.02 -21.54
CA VAL A 107 6.76 -6.45 -22.02
C VAL A 107 5.78 -5.28 -22.13
N PHE A 108 6.03 -4.18 -21.42
CA PHE A 108 5.17 -3.01 -21.41
C PHE A 108 5.75 -1.89 -22.25
N GLN A 109 4.85 -1.12 -22.86
CA GLN A 109 5.18 0.24 -23.32
C GLN A 109 5.43 1.14 -22.11
N GLU A 110 6.15 2.25 -22.33
CA GLU A 110 6.38 3.26 -21.29
C GLU A 110 5.07 3.74 -20.68
N SER A 111 5.12 4.06 -19.39
CA SER A 111 3.95 4.52 -18.65
C SER A 111 3.49 5.88 -19.16
N SER A 112 2.20 5.95 -19.54
CA SER A 112 1.58 7.17 -20.04
C SER A 112 0.88 7.93 -18.91
N PRO A 113 0.82 9.28 -18.96
CA PRO A 113 -0.07 10.06 -18.11
C PRO A 113 -1.56 9.69 -18.27
N THR A 114 -1.94 9.14 -19.43
CA THR A 114 -3.32 8.70 -19.71
C THR A 114 -3.64 7.29 -19.20
N ASP A 115 -2.64 6.55 -18.68
CA ASP A 115 -2.86 5.24 -18.10
C ASP A 115 -3.81 5.36 -16.90
N SER A 116 -4.82 4.48 -16.85
CA SER A 116 -5.71 4.40 -15.70
C SER A 116 -4.93 3.98 -14.45
N GLU A 117 -5.34 4.45 -13.27
CA GLU A 117 -4.66 4.08 -12.01
C GLU A 117 -4.74 2.57 -11.75
N GLU A 118 -5.80 1.93 -12.28
CA GLU A 118 -5.96 0.48 -12.20
C GLU A 118 -4.85 -0.23 -12.98
N LEU A 119 -4.66 0.17 -14.24
CA LEU A 119 -3.61 -0.39 -15.10
C LEU A 119 -2.22 -0.14 -14.50
N ARG A 120 -1.97 1.06 -13.96
CA ARG A 120 -0.70 1.38 -13.31
C ARG A 120 -0.45 0.50 -12.09
N LEU A 121 -1.45 0.32 -11.23
CA LEU A 121 -1.34 -0.55 -10.05
C LEU A 121 -1.07 -2.01 -10.45
N LEU A 122 -1.79 -2.53 -11.44
CA LEU A 122 -1.59 -3.90 -11.93
C LEU A 122 -0.19 -4.08 -12.53
N ARG A 123 0.28 -3.13 -13.35
CA ARG A 123 1.65 -3.14 -13.87
C ARG A 123 2.68 -3.06 -12.74
N TYR A 124 2.42 -2.23 -11.73
CA TYR A 124 3.30 -2.08 -10.57
C TYR A 124 3.48 -3.41 -9.83
N LEU A 125 2.39 -4.14 -9.58
CA LEU A 125 2.40 -5.46 -8.95
C LEU A 125 3.03 -6.53 -9.85
N TYR A 126 2.72 -6.53 -11.14
CA TYR A 126 3.28 -7.50 -12.09
C TYR A 126 4.82 -7.45 -12.15
N LEU A 127 5.38 -6.24 -12.08
CA LEU A 127 6.82 -6.02 -12.08
C LEU A 127 7.49 -6.47 -10.77
N ARG A 128 6.70 -6.73 -9.72
CA ARG A 128 7.14 -7.05 -8.36
C ARG A 128 6.33 -8.23 -7.80
N PRO A 129 6.55 -9.47 -8.28
CA PRO A 129 5.66 -10.60 -7.96
C PRO A 129 5.74 -11.04 -6.50
N GLU A 130 6.86 -10.75 -5.83
CA GLU A 130 7.06 -11.04 -4.41
C GLU A 130 6.45 -9.93 -3.52
N LEU A 131 6.00 -8.82 -4.12
CA LEU A 131 5.43 -7.73 -3.36
C LEU A 131 4.02 -8.07 -2.91
N THR A 132 3.84 -8.01 -1.60
CA THR A 132 2.53 -7.94 -0.98
C THR A 132 2.30 -6.52 -0.47
N LEU A 133 1.26 -5.84 -0.95
CA LEU A 133 0.88 -4.53 -0.44
C LEU A 133 0.18 -4.68 0.90
N ALA A 134 0.85 -4.26 1.97
CA ALA A 134 0.26 -4.19 3.30
C ALA A 134 -0.51 -2.86 3.46
N PRO A 135 -1.69 -2.87 4.10
CA PRO A 135 -2.35 -1.63 4.51
C PRO A 135 -1.55 -0.96 5.64
N PHE A 136 -1.35 0.35 5.53
CA PHE A 136 -0.67 1.18 6.50
C PHE A 136 -1.67 1.87 7.42
N LYS A 137 -1.46 1.74 8.73
CA LYS A 137 -2.29 2.37 9.77
C LYS A 137 -1.81 3.79 10.04
N ASP A 138 -2.64 4.77 9.73
CA ASP A 138 -2.40 6.19 9.96
C ASP A 138 -3.65 6.84 10.55
N TRP A 139 -3.55 7.26 11.81
CA TRP A 139 -4.63 7.91 12.55
C TRP A 139 -5.01 9.28 12.01
N ARG A 140 -4.14 9.90 11.20
CA ARG A 140 -4.42 11.17 10.51
C ARG A 140 -5.14 10.94 9.18
N HIS A 141 -5.23 9.69 8.74
CA HIS A 141 -5.87 9.32 7.49
C HIS A 141 -7.37 9.06 7.69
N PRO A 142 -8.28 9.56 6.83
CA PRO A 142 -9.73 9.42 7.02
C PRO A 142 -10.23 7.98 7.18
N HIS A 143 -9.56 7.03 6.52
CA HIS A 143 -9.93 5.61 6.54
C HIS A 143 -9.19 4.79 7.60
N LEU A 144 -8.36 5.42 8.45
CA LEU A 144 -7.41 4.82 9.40
C LEU A 144 -6.36 3.89 8.75
N TYR A 145 -6.77 2.96 7.90
CA TYR A 145 -5.90 2.17 7.05
C TYR A 145 -6.01 2.64 5.60
N HIS A 146 -4.87 2.68 4.91
CA HIS A 146 -4.77 2.98 3.49
C HIS A 146 -3.60 2.22 2.87
N TYR A 147 -3.46 2.24 1.54
CA TYR A 147 -2.33 1.60 0.86
C TYR A 147 -1.44 2.69 0.27
N PRO A 148 -0.29 3.03 0.90
CA PRO A 148 0.53 4.17 0.47
C PRO A 148 0.92 4.13 -1.01
N ILE A 149 1.23 2.95 -1.55
CA ILE A 149 1.52 2.76 -2.98
C ILE A 149 0.30 3.10 -3.85
N VAL A 150 -0.89 2.65 -3.48
CA VAL A 150 -2.11 2.91 -4.26
C VAL A 150 -2.39 4.41 -4.27
N ASP A 151 -2.21 5.06 -3.13
CA ASP A 151 -2.39 6.50 -2.99
C ASP A 151 -1.35 7.29 -3.80
N ALA A 152 -0.09 6.84 -3.81
CA ALA A 152 0.98 7.50 -4.55
C ALA A 152 0.86 7.31 -6.07
N LEU A 153 0.30 6.19 -6.55
CA LEU A 153 0.11 5.93 -7.99
C LEU A 153 -1.11 6.65 -8.60
N ALA A 154 -1.96 7.26 -7.77
CA ALA A 154 -3.15 8.01 -8.19
C ALA A 154 -2.75 9.39 -8.74
N LEU A 155 -2.70 9.53 -10.07
CA LEU A 155 -2.30 10.79 -10.74
C LEU A 155 -3.26 11.94 -10.50
N SER A 156 -4.54 11.63 -10.30
CA SER A 156 -5.58 12.65 -10.24
C SER A 156 -5.63 13.36 -8.89
N GLY A 157 -4.86 12.92 -7.88
CA GLY A 157 -5.01 13.35 -6.48
C GLY A 157 -6.34 12.93 -5.84
N HIS A 158 -7.28 12.40 -6.64
CA HIS A 158 -8.57 11.91 -6.22
C HIS A 158 -8.47 10.39 -6.09
N ARG A 159 -8.37 9.91 -4.85
CA ARG A 159 -8.45 8.47 -4.57
C ARG A 159 -9.80 7.97 -5.06
N ARG A 160 -9.81 6.93 -5.90
CA ARG A 160 -11.06 6.23 -6.23
C ARG A 160 -11.43 5.31 -5.07
N PRO A 161 -12.49 5.62 -4.30
CA PRO A 161 -12.95 4.75 -3.24
C PRO A 161 -13.29 3.38 -3.86
N GLY A 162 -12.79 2.31 -3.26
CA GLY A 162 -13.10 0.95 -3.70
C GLY A 162 -12.30 0.44 -4.91
N LEU A 163 -11.22 1.08 -5.37
CA LEU A 163 -10.33 0.52 -6.40
C LEU A 163 -9.86 -0.91 -6.03
N ILE A 164 -9.31 -1.07 -4.83
CA ILE A 164 -8.88 -2.39 -4.31
C ILE A 164 -10.05 -3.37 -4.23
N LYS A 165 -11.23 -2.91 -3.80
CA LYS A 165 -12.44 -3.75 -3.76
C LYS A 165 -12.85 -4.22 -5.15
N ASN A 166 -12.81 -3.34 -6.16
CA ASN A 166 -13.15 -3.66 -7.54
C ASN A 166 -12.17 -4.67 -8.15
N LEU A 167 -10.87 -4.44 -7.98
CA LEU A 167 -9.81 -5.34 -8.46
C LEU A 167 -9.94 -6.73 -7.84
N ARG A 168 -10.21 -6.81 -6.54
CA ARG A 168 -10.45 -8.08 -5.83
C ARG A 168 -11.71 -8.77 -6.32
N ASN A 169 -12.82 -8.04 -6.49
CA ASN A 169 -14.07 -8.62 -6.99
C ASN A 169 -13.93 -9.20 -8.41
N ARG A 170 -13.05 -8.63 -9.22
CA ARG A 170 -12.70 -9.14 -10.56
C ARG A 170 -11.63 -10.25 -10.54
N GLY A 171 -11.13 -10.62 -9.36
CA GLY A 171 -10.14 -11.68 -9.19
C GLY A 171 -8.73 -11.34 -9.68
N LEU A 172 -8.41 -10.05 -9.89
CA LEU A 172 -7.11 -9.59 -10.37
C LEU A 172 -6.06 -9.48 -9.26
N ILE A 173 -6.52 -9.34 -8.03
CA ILE A 173 -5.70 -9.35 -6.81
C ILE A 173 -6.37 -10.26 -5.79
N GLU A 174 -5.57 -10.80 -4.88
CA GLU A 174 -6.05 -11.63 -3.77
C GLU A 174 -5.67 -11.04 -2.42
N SER A 175 -6.42 -11.43 -1.38
CA SER A 175 -6.12 -11.05 0.00
C SER A 175 -5.29 -12.17 0.63
N VAL A 176 -4.05 -11.85 1.01
CA VAL A 176 -3.07 -12.79 1.56
C VAL A 176 -3.25 -12.95 3.07
N GLN A 177 -3.46 -11.84 3.78
CA GLN A 177 -3.57 -11.85 5.24
C GLN A 177 -4.58 -10.79 5.70
N LEU A 178 -5.51 -11.17 6.57
CA LEU A 178 -6.40 -10.23 7.25
C LEU A 178 -5.64 -9.50 8.37
N LEU A 179 -5.60 -8.16 8.35
CA LEU A 179 -5.02 -7.37 9.44
C LEU A 179 -6.09 -6.85 10.40
N ASP A 180 -7.17 -6.28 9.86
CA ASP A 180 -8.17 -5.60 10.69
C ASP A 180 -9.55 -5.59 10.01
N ARG A 181 -10.60 -5.46 10.82
CA ARG A 181 -11.98 -5.22 10.39
C ARG A 181 -12.52 -4.02 11.14
N LEU A 182 -12.76 -2.93 10.42
CA LEU A 182 -13.31 -1.71 10.98
C LEU A 182 -14.74 -1.50 10.53
N ARG A 183 -15.55 -0.92 11.41
CA ARG A 183 -16.83 -0.35 11.02
C ARG A 183 -16.58 1.05 10.46
N VAL A 184 -17.05 1.28 9.24
CA VAL A 184 -16.96 2.57 8.57
C VAL A 184 -18.36 3.12 8.29
N CYS A 185 -18.48 4.44 8.25
CA CYS A 185 -19.73 5.08 7.86
C CYS A 185 -19.98 4.84 6.36
N PRO A 186 -21.15 4.32 5.94
CA PRO A 186 -21.43 4.09 4.52
C PRO A 186 -21.57 5.38 3.70
N HIS A 187 -21.67 6.54 4.36
CA HIS A 187 -21.82 7.83 3.68
C HIS A 187 -20.48 8.56 3.48
N CYS A 188 -19.59 8.53 4.48
CA CYS A 188 -18.32 9.25 4.43
C CYS A 188 -17.07 8.35 4.49
N ASP A 189 -17.25 7.02 4.56
CA ASP A 189 -16.19 6.01 4.66
C ASP A 189 -15.18 6.21 5.81
N HIS A 190 -15.50 7.08 6.78
CA HIS A 190 -14.63 7.36 7.92
C HIS A 190 -14.66 6.20 8.92
N ALA A 191 -13.49 5.84 9.45
CA ALA A 191 -13.38 4.83 10.49
C ALA A 191 -13.82 5.40 11.84
N HIS A 192 -14.86 4.83 12.44
CA HIS A 192 -15.27 5.20 13.79
C HIS A 192 -14.45 4.40 14.80
N THR A 193 -13.29 4.95 15.20
CA THR A 193 -12.39 4.33 16.19
C THR A 193 -13.02 4.16 17.57
N GLY A 194 -14.08 4.92 17.87
CA GLY A 194 -14.90 4.80 19.08
C GLY A 194 -16.20 4.00 18.88
N PHE A 195 -16.31 3.18 17.83
CA PHE A 195 -17.50 2.35 17.66
C PHE A 195 -17.53 1.27 18.75
N ILE A 196 -18.62 1.25 19.52
CA ILE A 196 -18.83 0.28 20.59
C ILE A 196 -19.96 -0.65 20.14
N ASP A 197 -19.66 -1.94 20.02
CA ASP A 197 -20.68 -2.95 19.80
C ASP A 197 -21.51 -3.09 21.09
N VAL A 198 -22.83 -2.96 20.96
CA VAL A 198 -23.80 -3.20 22.02
C VAL A 198 -24.70 -4.36 21.64
N CYS A 199 -25.01 -5.23 22.61
CA CYS A 199 -25.95 -6.32 22.39
C CYS A 199 -27.34 -5.74 22.04
N PRO A 200 -27.97 -6.13 20.91
CA PRO A 200 -29.26 -5.56 20.52
C PRO A 200 -30.41 -5.91 21.49
N ASN A 201 -30.23 -6.92 22.36
CA ASN A 201 -31.26 -7.35 23.29
C ASN A 201 -31.11 -6.75 24.69
N CYS A 202 -29.89 -6.51 25.17
CA CYS A 202 -29.67 -6.01 26.54
C CYS A 202 -28.82 -4.73 26.61
N HIS A 203 -28.34 -4.23 25.48
CA HIS A 203 -27.48 -3.04 25.37
C HIS A 203 -26.17 -3.13 26.16
N ALA A 204 -25.79 -4.33 26.62
CA ALA A 204 -24.51 -4.56 27.26
C ALA A 204 -23.36 -4.44 26.24
N ILE A 205 -22.26 -3.87 26.70
CA ILE A 205 -21.04 -3.65 25.91
C ILE A 205 -20.06 -4.84 26.04
N ASP A 206 -20.07 -5.55 27.17
CA ASP A 206 -19.25 -6.77 27.37
C ASP A 206 -19.93 -7.96 26.67
N ILE A 207 -19.61 -8.14 25.39
CA ILE A 207 -20.07 -9.26 24.56
C ILE A 207 -18.96 -10.31 24.51
N ARG A 208 -19.26 -11.53 24.97
CA ARG A 208 -18.33 -12.66 24.95
C ARG A 208 -18.83 -13.73 24.00
N GLU A 209 -17.90 -14.31 23.24
CA GLU A 209 -18.17 -15.45 22.38
C GLU A 209 -18.16 -16.73 23.23
N GLU A 210 -19.34 -17.27 23.52
CA GLU A 210 -19.45 -18.60 24.11
C GLU A 210 -19.42 -19.66 22.99
N SER A 211 -18.27 -20.33 22.84
CA SER A 211 -18.20 -21.60 22.14
C SER A 211 -18.97 -22.61 22.99
N GLY A 212 -20.16 -22.99 22.54
CA GLY A 212 -21.11 -23.79 23.31
C GLY A 212 -20.52 -25.13 23.79
N SER A 213 -19.97 -25.13 25.01
CA SER A 213 -19.88 -26.29 25.86
C SER A 213 -20.71 -25.97 27.11
N ALA A 214 -21.75 -26.77 27.32
CA ALA A 214 -22.69 -26.56 28.41
C ALA A 214 -21.97 -26.71 29.76
N SER A 215 -21.69 -25.60 30.42
CA SER A 215 -21.40 -25.59 31.86
C SER A 215 -22.19 -24.46 32.53
N SER A 216 -22.77 -24.79 33.67
CA SER A 216 -23.83 -24.10 34.40
C SER A 216 -23.39 -22.74 34.99
N PRO A 217 -24.31 -21.75 35.13
CA PRO A 217 -23.95 -20.41 35.58
C PRO A 217 -23.86 -20.31 37.11
N THR A 218 -22.80 -19.68 37.62
CA THR A 218 -22.74 -19.14 38.99
C THR A 218 -23.28 -17.71 39.04
N PRO A 219 -23.97 -17.30 40.13
CA PRO A 219 -24.68 -16.02 40.18
C PRO A 219 -23.79 -14.92 40.78
N SER A 220 -23.12 -14.15 39.93
CA SER A 220 -22.69 -12.79 40.31
C SER A 220 -23.05 -11.81 39.20
N ALA A 221 -24.26 -11.26 39.33
CA ALA A 221 -24.78 -10.02 38.77
C ALA A 221 -23.92 -9.26 37.73
N ILE A 222 -23.77 -9.83 36.55
CA ILE A 222 -23.87 -9.08 35.29
C ILE A 222 -25.16 -9.61 34.66
N ARG A 223 -26.08 -8.74 34.23
CA ARG A 223 -27.30 -9.15 33.53
C ARG A 223 -26.90 -9.81 32.20
N MET A 224 -26.54 -11.09 32.29
CA MET A 224 -26.20 -11.95 31.17
C MET A 224 -27.48 -12.14 30.37
N CYS A 225 -27.52 -11.59 29.16
CA CYS A 225 -28.60 -11.82 28.24
C CYS A 225 -28.59 -13.30 27.85
N GLN A 226 -29.41 -14.13 28.50
CA GLN A 226 -29.47 -15.58 28.28
C GLN A 226 -30.07 -16.00 26.92
N ARG A 227 -30.20 -15.06 25.96
CA ARG A 227 -30.71 -15.34 24.62
C ARG A 227 -29.53 -15.43 23.67
N ARG A 228 -29.41 -16.55 22.96
CA ARG A 228 -28.51 -16.68 21.80
C ARG A 228 -28.81 -15.54 20.84
N CYS A 229 -27.86 -14.63 20.64
CA CYS A 229 -27.90 -13.68 19.54
C CYS A 229 -27.61 -14.44 18.24
N ALA A 230 -28.61 -15.16 17.74
CA ALA A 230 -28.57 -15.75 16.41
C ALA A 230 -28.96 -14.66 15.41
N GLY A 231 -27.95 -13.99 14.84
CA GLY A 231 -28.15 -12.98 13.79
C GLY A 231 -27.07 -11.91 13.82
N SER A 232 -26.49 -11.62 12.64
CA SER A 232 -25.38 -10.71 12.39
C SER A 232 -25.72 -9.21 12.52
N SER A 233 -26.78 -8.84 13.21
CA SER A 233 -27.26 -7.46 13.35
C SER A 233 -26.86 -6.88 14.72
N PHE A 234 -25.55 -6.75 14.90
CA PHE A 234 -24.93 -5.97 15.98
C PHE A 234 -24.54 -4.60 15.41
N SER A 235 -25.39 -3.58 15.58
CA SER A 235 -24.98 -2.18 15.34
C SER A 235 -26.08 -1.20 15.71
N ALA A 236 -25.83 -0.36 16.71
CA ALA A 236 -26.53 0.91 16.89
C ALA A 236 -25.51 2.03 16.68
N CYS A 237 -25.64 2.74 15.56
CA CYS A 237 -24.96 4.01 15.36
C CYS A 237 -25.89 5.11 15.90
N VAL A 238 -25.41 5.98 16.79
CA VAL A 238 -26.17 7.13 17.26
C VAL A 238 -26.28 8.11 16.08
N GLY A 239 -27.29 7.93 15.22
CA GLY A 239 -27.59 8.85 14.12
C GLY A 239 -28.19 8.20 12.86
N MET A 240 -27.67 7.06 12.39
CA MET A 240 -28.17 6.37 11.19
C MET A 240 -27.80 4.89 11.28
N GLY A 241 -28.75 4.00 11.53
CA GLY A 241 -28.55 2.61 11.94
C GLY A 241 -27.93 1.62 10.94
N ILE A 242 -26.94 2.02 10.12
CA ILE A 242 -26.21 1.13 9.22
C ILE A 242 -24.73 1.52 9.19
N CYS A 243 -23.85 0.65 9.68
CA CYS A 243 -22.40 0.74 9.47
C CYS A 243 -21.95 -0.39 8.55
N SER A 244 -21.15 -0.07 7.53
CA SER A 244 -20.53 -1.10 6.69
C SER A 244 -19.25 -1.62 7.37
N THR A 245 -18.93 -2.89 7.14
CA THR A 245 -17.67 -3.47 7.63
C THR A 245 -16.65 -3.37 6.51
N SER A 246 -15.53 -2.68 6.78
CA SER A 246 -14.40 -2.59 5.87
C SER A 246 -13.30 -3.54 6.34
N THR A 247 -12.81 -4.37 5.43
CA THR A 247 -11.78 -5.37 5.69
C THR A 247 -10.46 -4.90 5.11
N TYR A 248 -9.45 -4.75 5.97
CA TYR A 248 -8.09 -4.37 5.57
C TYR A 248 -7.20 -5.61 5.62
N ALA A 249 -6.56 -5.90 4.49
CA ALA A 249 -5.77 -7.11 4.30
C ALA A 249 -4.54 -6.79 3.47
N SER A 250 -3.46 -7.52 3.70
CA SER A 250 -2.35 -7.57 2.76
C SER A 250 -2.84 -8.14 1.42
N ILE A 251 -2.46 -7.52 0.29
CA ILE A 251 -2.91 -7.91 -1.05
C ILE A 251 -1.72 -8.19 -1.98
N ALA A 252 -1.88 -9.16 -2.85
CA ALA A 252 -0.91 -9.50 -3.89
C ALA A 252 -1.61 -9.68 -5.24
N MET A 253 -0.84 -9.62 -6.33
CA MET A 253 -1.36 -10.00 -7.64
C MET A 253 -1.57 -11.51 -7.69
N ARG A 254 -2.68 -11.93 -8.27
CA ARG A 254 -3.05 -13.34 -8.43
C ARG A 254 -2.31 -13.98 -9.61
#